data_AF-A0A1K1M4Y4-F1
#
_entry.id   AF-A0A1K1M4Y4-F1
#
_cell.length_a   1.000
_cell.length_b   1.000
_cell.length_c   1.000
_cell.angle_alpha   90.00
_cell.angle_beta   90.00
_cell.angle_gamma   90.00
#
_symmetry.space_group_name_H-M   'P 1'
#
loop_
_entity.id
_entity.type
_entity.pdbx_description
1 polymer ?
#
loop_
_entity_poly.entity_id
_entity_poly.type
_entity_poly.pdbx_seq_one_letter_code
_entity_poly.pdbx_strand_id
1 'polypeptide(L)'
;MKSPCLLLATLCLTMSAAAQTICIAHVNMIDVKKNVTLTDQTIIIDKDRIVATGPGVKVKVPADATVIDGTGKYLMPGMTDAHIHFFQSGGLYTRPDAMNLTAYYPYQQDQEYVKKHLGDLMARYLACGITTVYDVGGPMGNFDIREKANHDTAAPNAWVTGPLVSTYLPQRLDENDPPIVKVTTPEEAKALVQKELPHHPDFIKIWYIVYPGHKADSTLPIVKAAIAESHANGLKVAVHATQYETAKLAVAAGADILVHSVDDAVMDPGMLKLLKDKQVLYIPTLKVMGGYYRAMTQIQPFTTHELAYGDPFVLGTLTDLQHMPGAYDYMGTRASIHFPDKADTIMATNLKLAQQAGVLVAAGTDAGNIGTLHAASFLEDLLAMQEAGLSNYEIIRDATLNAAIGFGKEKDYGSIEKGKIADLILLDKDPVKDLHALGDVSLTIHRGKVFKKEDLLPVTPEILAQQQLNAYNAGNLEAFLAPYSDSVKIYDQTSGQLLLQGKEAMRTSYGKLFKVAPALHCQVVKRIVSGNTVVDEERVTGMQDKVLTAVVIYTIDHNKIIKVAMGM
;
A
#
# COMPACT_ATOMS: atom_id res chain seq x y z
N MET A 1 33.93 -33.98 59.13
CA MET A 1 32.72 -34.24 58.33
C MET A 1 32.48 -33.04 57.41
N LYS A 2 32.79 -33.17 56.13
CA LYS A 2 32.49 -32.16 55.09
C LYS A 2 31.41 -32.77 54.20
N SER A 3 30.21 -32.22 54.24
CA SER A 3 29.10 -32.66 53.38
C SER A 3 29.29 -32.10 51.96
N PRO A 4 29.24 -32.94 50.91
CA PRO A 4 29.25 -32.44 49.54
C PRO A 4 27.84 -32.01 49.15
N CYS A 5 27.71 -30.75 48.76
CA CYS A 5 26.49 -30.19 48.18
C CYS A 5 26.40 -30.69 46.72
N LEU A 6 25.44 -31.55 46.42
CA LEU A 6 25.15 -32.01 45.05
C LEU A 6 24.45 -30.88 44.30
N LEU A 7 25.14 -30.27 43.32
CA LEU A 7 24.51 -29.40 42.32
C LEU A 7 23.73 -30.31 41.34
N LEU A 8 22.41 -30.28 41.38
CA LEU A 8 21.58 -30.79 40.28
C LEU A 8 21.65 -29.78 39.13
N ALA A 9 22.35 -30.12 38.06
CA ALA A 9 22.23 -29.42 36.79
C ALA A 9 20.93 -29.85 36.11
N THR A 10 19.90 -29.01 36.17
CA THR A 10 18.69 -29.15 35.34
C THR A 10 19.06 -28.89 33.88
N LEU A 11 19.15 -29.97 33.11
CA LEU A 11 19.28 -29.93 31.66
C LEU A 11 17.94 -29.43 31.08
N CYS A 12 17.82 -28.12 30.86
CA CYS A 12 16.73 -27.58 30.04
C CYS A 12 16.94 -28.03 28.59
N LEU A 13 16.29 -29.12 28.21
CA LEU A 13 16.07 -29.48 26.81
C LEU A 13 15.20 -28.37 26.20
N THR A 14 15.85 -27.42 25.54
CA THR A 14 15.18 -26.55 24.58
C THR A 14 14.74 -27.43 23.43
N MET A 15 13.47 -27.85 23.41
CA MET A 15 12.84 -28.31 22.17
C MET A 15 12.89 -27.12 21.22
N SER A 16 13.87 -27.12 20.32
CA SER A 16 13.81 -26.31 19.12
C SER A 16 12.54 -26.76 18.41
N ALA A 17 11.53 -25.89 18.39
CA ALA A 17 10.37 -26.09 17.53
C ALA A 17 10.90 -26.08 16.10
N ALA A 18 11.13 -27.28 15.54
CA ALA A 18 11.45 -27.42 14.13
C ALA A 18 10.29 -26.77 13.36
N ALA A 19 10.62 -25.86 12.44
CA ALA A 19 9.63 -25.21 11.59
C ALA A 19 8.80 -26.30 10.91
N GLN A 20 7.52 -26.37 11.25
CA GLN A 20 6.63 -27.43 10.78
C GLN A 20 6.40 -27.25 9.28
N THR A 21 6.57 -28.33 8.50
CA THR A 21 6.25 -28.33 7.07
C THR A 21 4.78 -27.96 6.88
N ILE A 22 4.47 -27.14 5.87
CA ILE A 22 3.09 -26.75 5.53
C ILE A 22 2.69 -27.43 4.22
N CYS A 23 1.47 -27.95 4.18
CA CYS A 23 0.84 -28.51 2.99
C CYS A 23 -0.42 -27.71 2.68
N ILE A 24 -0.47 -27.04 1.53
CA ILE A 24 -1.69 -26.42 1.01
C ILE A 24 -2.30 -27.41 0.01
N ALA A 25 -3.40 -28.06 0.36
CA ALA A 25 -4.01 -29.14 -0.41
C ALA A 25 -5.23 -28.67 -1.22
N HIS A 26 -5.48 -29.32 -2.35
CA HIS A 26 -6.71 -29.17 -3.17
C HIS A 26 -7.05 -27.74 -3.64
N VAL A 27 -6.04 -26.88 -3.85
CA VAL A 27 -6.26 -25.50 -4.32
C VAL A 27 -6.44 -25.40 -5.82
N ASN A 28 -7.14 -24.36 -6.28
CA ASN A 28 -7.04 -23.87 -7.65
C ASN A 28 -5.83 -22.92 -7.74
N MET A 29 -4.73 -23.38 -8.33
CA MET A 29 -3.48 -22.62 -8.40
C MET A 29 -3.45 -21.72 -9.65
N ILE A 30 -3.25 -20.42 -9.46
CA ILE A 30 -3.05 -19.46 -10.56
C ILE A 30 -1.58 -19.52 -11.00
N ASP A 31 -1.33 -20.16 -12.15
CA ASP A 31 -0.01 -20.22 -12.77
C ASP A 31 0.22 -18.96 -13.63
N VAL A 32 0.82 -17.95 -13.00
CA VAL A 32 1.12 -16.64 -13.62
C VAL A 32 2.16 -16.70 -14.74
N LYS A 33 2.88 -17.82 -14.90
CA LYS A 33 3.82 -18.01 -16.02
C LYS A 33 3.09 -18.41 -17.29
N LYS A 34 2.07 -19.25 -17.14
CA LYS A 34 1.27 -19.78 -18.25
C LYS A 34 -0.06 -19.05 -18.46
N ASN A 35 -0.44 -18.17 -17.53
CA ASN A 35 -1.73 -17.47 -17.51
C ASN A 35 -2.91 -18.47 -17.52
N VAL A 36 -2.85 -19.48 -16.65
CA VAL A 36 -3.90 -20.49 -16.49
C VAL A 36 -4.17 -20.79 -15.01
N THR A 37 -5.39 -21.20 -14.71
CA THR A 37 -5.74 -21.78 -13.41
C THR A 37 -5.64 -23.31 -13.48
N LEU A 38 -4.75 -23.89 -12.68
CA LEU A 38 -4.59 -25.34 -12.52
C LEU A 38 -5.43 -25.80 -11.33
N THR A 39 -6.41 -26.67 -11.57
CA THR A 39 -7.31 -27.17 -10.52
C THR A 39 -6.67 -28.30 -9.72
N ASP A 40 -7.11 -28.49 -8.47
CA ASP A 40 -6.71 -29.58 -7.58
C ASP A 40 -5.18 -29.75 -7.47
N GLN A 41 -4.50 -28.67 -7.10
CA GLN A 41 -3.05 -28.68 -6.85
C GLN A 41 -2.75 -28.81 -5.35
N THR A 42 -1.59 -29.37 -5.04
CA THR A 42 -1.03 -29.44 -3.69
C THR A 42 0.37 -28.84 -3.68
N ILE A 43 0.63 -27.97 -2.72
CA ILE A 43 1.89 -27.25 -2.54
C ILE A 43 2.48 -27.65 -1.18
N ILE A 44 3.75 -28.06 -1.17
CA ILE A 44 4.50 -28.37 0.05
C ILE A 44 5.54 -27.29 0.29
N ILE A 45 5.54 -26.73 1.49
CA ILE A 45 6.46 -25.69 1.94
C ILE A 45 7.26 -26.25 3.11
N ASP A 46 8.58 -26.20 2.99
CA ASP A 46 9.51 -26.51 4.08
C ASP A 46 10.30 -25.24 4.43
N LYS A 47 10.25 -24.85 5.70
CA LYS A 47 10.76 -23.56 6.19
C LYS A 47 10.18 -22.41 5.37
N ASP A 48 11.01 -21.71 4.61
CA ASP A 48 10.66 -20.56 3.77
C ASP A 48 10.47 -20.93 2.28
N ARG A 49 10.62 -22.19 1.89
CA ARG A 49 10.71 -22.59 0.47
C ARG A 49 9.63 -23.57 0.04
N ILE A 50 9.20 -23.40 -1.21
CA ILE A 50 8.35 -24.38 -1.89
C ILE A 50 9.23 -25.57 -2.30
N VAL A 51 8.95 -26.76 -1.77
CA VAL A 51 9.72 -27.98 -2.04
C VAL A 51 9.05 -28.92 -3.04
N ALA A 52 7.72 -28.82 -3.17
CA ALA A 52 6.95 -29.55 -4.17
C ALA A 52 5.66 -28.81 -4.55
N THR A 53 5.23 -28.97 -5.80
CA THR A 53 3.91 -28.55 -6.30
C THR A 53 3.45 -29.51 -7.40
N GLY A 54 2.15 -29.76 -7.51
CA GLY A 54 1.56 -30.56 -8.57
C GLY A 54 0.14 -31.04 -8.26
N PRO A 55 -0.47 -31.86 -9.15
CA PRO A 55 -1.80 -32.41 -8.93
C PRO A 55 -1.88 -33.16 -7.60
N GLY A 56 -2.93 -32.97 -6.81
CA GLY A 56 -3.00 -33.41 -5.42
C GLY A 56 -2.70 -34.90 -5.22
N VAL A 57 -3.26 -35.75 -6.08
CA VAL A 57 -3.02 -37.21 -6.06
C VAL A 57 -1.56 -37.64 -6.31
N LYS A 58 -0.71 -36.73 -6.83
CA LYS A 58 0.70 -37.02 -7.18
C LYS A 58 1.69 -36.49 -6.15
N VAL A 59 1.29 -35.59 -5.26
CA VAL A 59 2.18 -34.97 -4.27
C VAL A 59 2.11 -35.76 -2.97
N LYS A 60 3.26 -36.24 -2.49
CA LYS A 60 3.33 -36.93 -1.19
C LYS A 60 3.33 -35.90 -0.07
N VAL A 61 2.30 -35.92 0.76
CA VAL A 61 2.18 -35.07 1.94
C VAL A 61 2.97 -35.69 3.12
N PRO A 62 3.93 -34.98 3.72
CA PRO A 62 4.62 -35.45 4.92
C PRO A 62 3.65 -35.66 6.09
N ALA A 63 3.88 -36.69 6.90
CA ALA A 63 2.96 -37.09 7.98
C ALA A 63 2.84 -36.05 9.12
N ASP A 64 3.86 -35.20 9.27
CA ASP A 64 3.96 -34.13 10.27
C ASP A 64 3.54 -32.75 9.73
N ALA A 65 3.14 -32.66 8.46
CA ALA A 65 2.78 -31.40 7.84
C ALA A 65 1.49 -30.81 8.43
N THR A 66 1.50 -29.49 8.66
CA THR A 66 0.26 -28.73 8.90
C THR A 66 -0.49 -28.60 7.59
N VAL A 67 -1.69 -29.18 7.52
CA VAL A 67 -2.51 -29.17 6.31
C VAL A 67 -3.47 -27.98 6.32
N ILE A 68 -3.40 -27.18 5.27
CA ILE A 68 -4.38 -26.13 4.93
C ILE A 68 -5.23 -26.68 3.79
N ASP A 69 -6.51 -26.92 4.05
CA ASP A 69 -7.47 -27.31 3.01
C ASP A 69 -7.86 -26.09 2.16
N GLY A 70 -7.48 -26.13 0.89
CA GLY A 70 -7.77 -25.11 -0.11
C GLY A 70 -8.89 -25.48 -1.06
N THR A 71 -9.69 -26.51 -0.76
CA THR A 71 -10.84 -26.91 -1.57
C THR A 71 -11.75 -25.72 -1.88
N GLY A 72 -11.97 -25.45 -3.17
CA GLY A 72 -12.80 -24.33 -3.64
C GLY A 72 -12.13 -22.95 -3.58
N LYS A 73 -10.94 -22.84 -3.01
CA LYS A 73 -10.14 -21.60 -2.89
C LYS A 73 -9.12 -21.49 -4.02
N TYR A 74 -8.53 -20.30 -4.14
CA TYR A 74 -7.57 -19.95 -5.20
C TYR A 74 -6.25 -19.54 -4.58
N LEU A 75 -5.14 -20.13 -5.04
CA LEU A 75 -3.79 -19.85 -4.56
C LEU A 75 -3.00 -19.15 -5.66
N MET A 76 -2.36 -18.02 -5.35
CA MET A 76 -1.46 -17.32 -6.25
C MET A 76 -0.20 -16.82 -5.52
N PRO A 77 0.86 -16.41 -6.23
CA PRO A 77 2.00 -15.74 -5.60
C PRO A 77 1.53 -14.49 -4.84
N GLY A 78 2.22 -14.16 -3.76
CA GLY A 78 2.00 -12.91 -3.03
C GLY A 78 2.25 -11.70 -3.94
N MET A 79 1.45 -10.66 -3.75
CA MET A 79 1.50 -9.47 -4.60
C MET A 79 2.71 -8.60 -4.28
N THR A 80 3.09 -7.80 -5.27
CA THR A 80 4.18 -6.83 -5.22
C THR A 80 3.64 -5.44 -5.49
N ASP A 81 3.84 -4.52 -4.54
CA ASP A 81 3.70 -3.09 -4.81
C ASP A 81 5.05 -2.54 -5.28
N ALA A 82 5.19 -2.35 -6.60
CA ALA A 82 6.47 -2.06 -7.24
C ALA A 82 6.95 -0.60 -7.07
N HIS A 83 6.14 0.27 -6.45
CA HIS A 83 6.51 1.65 -6.20
C HIS A 83 5.76 2.20 -5.00
N ILE A 84 6.47 2.47 -3.91
CA ILE A 84 5.98 3.15 -2.70
C ILE A 84 7.02 4.15 -2.15
N HIS A 85 6.66 4.89 -1.10
CA HIS A 85 7.54 5.81 -0.38
C HIS A 85 7.32 5.77 1.15
N PHE A 86 8.20 5.09 1.90
CA PHE A 86 8.11 4.98 3.37
C PHE A 86 8.29 6.29 4.12
N PHE A 87 8.85 7.31 3.48
CA PHE A 87 9.04 8.62 4.10
C PHE A 87 7.80 9.51 4.06
N GLN A 88 6.71 8.99 3.49
CA GLN A 88 5.42 9.66 3.33
C GLN A 88 4.30 8.76 3.88
N SER A 89 3.23 9.34 4.42
CA SER A 89 2.15 8.56 5.05
C SER A 89 1.03 8.18 4.09
N GLY A 90 0.84 8.93 3.00
CA GLY A 90 -0.37 8.90 2.18
C GLY A 90 -1.45 9.90 2.64
N GLY A 91 -1.23 10.56 3.78
CA GLY A 91 -2.15 11.51 4.38
C GLY A 91 -2.07 12.91 3.79
N LEU A 92 -2.88 13.82 4.32
CA LEU A 92 -3.02 15.18 3.82
C LEU A 92 -1.73 16.02 3.95
N TYR A 93 -0.92 15.74 4.97
CA TYR A 93 0.21 16.57 5.39
C TYR A 93 1.57 16.14 4.83
N THR A 94 1.60 15.05 4.08
CA THR A 94 2.84 14.34 3.74
C THR A 94 3.66 14.96 2.60
N ARG A 95 3.09 15.93 1.88
CA ARG A 95 3.71 16.63 0.73
C ARG A 95 3.58 18.16 0.86
N PRO A 96 4.39 18.80 1.73
CA PRO A 96 4.35 20.25 1.94
C PRO A 96 4.73 21.07 0.69
N ASP A 97 5.38 20.44 -0.29
CA ASP A 97 5.70 20.99 -1.60
C ASP A 97 4.49 21.02 -2.55
N ALA A 98 3.56 20.08 -2.41
CA ALA A 98 2.31 20.04 -3.18
C ALA A 98 1.18 20.84 -2.51
N MET A 99 1.07 20.74 -1.19
CA MET A 99 0.11 21.50 -0.41
C MET A 99 0.70 21.89 0.96
N ASN A 100 0.99 23.18 1.14
CA ASN A 100 1.67 23.65 2.32
C ASN A 100 0.71 23.85 3.51
N LEU A 101 0.63 22.84 4.38
CA LEU A 101 -0.16 22.85 5.61
C LEU A 101 0.71 22.85 6.88
N THR A 102 1.98 23.23 6.79
CA THR A 102 2.92 23.12 7.93
C THR A 102 2.57 23.99 9.13
N ALA A 103 1.71 25.00 8.95
CA ALA A 103 1.15 25.79 10.05
C ALA A 103 0.14 25.01 10.93
N TYR A 104 -0.45 23.95 10.39
CA TYR A 104 -1.41 23.08 11.07
C TYR A 104 -0.78 21.78 11.53
N TYR A 105 0.07 21.20 10.70
CA TYR A 105 0.72 19.92 10.98
C TYR A 105 2.14 19.93 10.37
N PRO A 106 3.21 19.98 11.19
CA PRO A 106 4.57 19.96 10.70
C PRO A 106 4.88 18.69 9.90
N TYR A 107 5.65 18.83 8.81
CA TYR A 107 6.03 17.70 7.95
C TYR A 107 6.78 16.60 8.73
N GLN A 108 7.64 17.00 9.66
CA GLN A 108 8.42 16.08 10.50
C GLN A 108 7.51 15.23 11.37
N GLN A 109 6.36 15.75 11.79
CA GLN A 109 5.39 14.99 12.58
C GLN A 109 4.75 13.86 11.74
N ASP A 110 4.57 14.06 10.44
CA ASP A 110 4.07 13.04 9.51
C ASP A 110 5.12 11.93 9.34
N GLN A 111 6.38 12.32 9.13
CA GLN A 111 7.50 11.39 9.03
C GLN A 111 7.70 10.59 10.33
N GLU A 112 7.60 11.24 11.49
CA GLU A 112 7.66 10.59 12.80
C GLU A 112 6.49 9.64 13.01
N TYR A 113 5.30 9.99 12.54
CA TYR A 113 4.14 9.11 12.58
C TYR A 113 4.43 7.81 11.83
N VAL A 114 4.90 7.88 10.58
CA VAL A 114 5.22 6.68 9.78
C VAL A 114 6.32 5.85 10.45
N LYS A 115 7.38 6.49 10.95
CA LYS A 115 8.47 5.79 11.67
C LYS A 115 7.97 5.06 12.92
N LYS A 116 7.08 5.70 13.70
CA LYS A 116 6.52 5.13 14.94
C LYS A 116 5.56 3.97 14.66
N HIS A 117 4.82 4.03 13.56
CA HIS A 117 3.80 3.05 13.17
C HIS A 117 4.26 2.10 12.07
N LEU A 118 5.57 2.02 11.79
CA LEU A 118 6.13 1.18 10.73
C LEU A 118 5.67 -0.28 10.82
N GLY A 119 5.57 -0.85 12.03
CA GLY A 119 5.08 -2.22 12.21
C GLY A 119 3.62 -2.41 11.76
N ASP A 120 2.74 -1.44 12.04
CA ASP A 120 1.35 -1.45 11.56
C ASP A 120 1.30 -1.29 10.04
N LEU A 121 2.09 -0.36 9.49
CA LEU A 121 2.21 -0.15 8.05
C LEU A 121 2.58 -1.45 7.31
N MET A 122 3.59 -2.15 7.82
CA MET A 122 4.07 -3.42 7.25
C MET A 122 3.03 -4.55 7.38
N ALA A 123 2.34 -4.63 8.52
CA ALA A 123 1.29 -5.61 8.74
C ALA A 123 0.10 -5.40 7.79
N ARG A 124 -0.24 -4.15 7.46
CA ARG A 124 -1.29 -3.81 6.49
C ARG A 124 -0.96 -4.31 5.08
N TYR A 125 0.30 -4.20 4.64
CA TYR A 125 0.73 -4.78 3.37
C TYR A 125 0.48 -6.29 3.33
N LEU A 126 0.90 -7.03 4.36
CA LEU A 126 0.65 -8.47 4.44
C LEU A 126 -0.85 -8.80 4.53
N ALA A 127 -1.65 -7.95 5.20
CA ALA A 127 -3.10 -8.13 5.33
C ALA A 127 -3.82 -7.96 3.99
N CYS A 128 -3.29 -7.09 3.11
CA CYS A 128 -3.72 -6.94 1.73
C CYS A 128 -3.07 -7.96 0.77
N GLY A 129 -2.31 -8.95 1.27
CA GLY A 129 -1.67 -9.96 0.45
C GLY A 129 -0.44 -9.48 -0.34
N ILE A 130 0.10 -8.32 0.02
CA ILE A 130 1.30 -7.74 -0.57
C ILE A 130 2.49 -8.20 0.26
N THR A 131 3.24 -9.17 -0.26
CA THR A 131 4.39 -9.78 0.43
C THR A 131 5.71 -9.09 0.09
N THR A 132 5.67 -8.08 -0.79
CA THR A 132 6.85 -7.46 -1.39
C THR A 132 6.54 -6.02 -1.75
N VAL A 133 7.42 -5.11 -1.35
CA VAL A 133 7.33 -3.68 -1.65
C VAL A 133 8.66 -3.14 -2.13
N TYR A 134 8.60 -2.22 -3.09
CA TYR A 134 9.77 -1.48 -3.58
C TYR A 134 9.60 -0.01 -3.24
N ASP A 135 10.44 0.50 -2.34
CA ASP A 135 10.53 1.94 -2.09
C ASP A 135 11.43 2.55 -3.16
N VAL A 136 10.83 3.39 -4.01
CA VAL A 136 11.48 3.95 -5.20
C VAL A 136 11.91 5.40 -4.95
N GLY A 137 12.25 5.72 -3.71
CA GLY A 137 12.79 7.02 -3.36
C GLY A 137 12.57 7.39 -1.89
N GLY A 138 13.63 7.78 -1.19
CA GLY A 138 13.47 8.32 0.15
C GLY A 138 14.79 8.68 0.82
N PRO A 139 14.77 9.08 2.09
CA PRO A 139 15.95 9.52 2.83
C PRO A 139 16.92 8.35 3.09
N MET A 140 18.14 8.63 3.55
CA MET A 140 19.13 7.57 3.88
C MET A 140 18.59 6.59 4.94
N GLY A 141 17.71 7.05 5.83
CA GLY A 141 17.02 6.18 6.80
C GLY A 141 16.20 5.03 6.19
N ASN A 142 15.89 5.05 4.89
CA ASN A 142 15.20 3.94 4.22
C ASN A 142 16.00 2.64 4.25
N PHE A 143 17.33 2.71 4.24
CA PHE A 143 18.15 1.49 4.34
C PHE A 143 17.98 0.80 5.69
N ASP A 144 17.81 1.54 6.79
CA ASP A 144 17.50 0.96 8.10
C ASP A 144 16.10 0.33 8.14
N ILE A 145 15.13 0.92 7.43
CA ILE A 145 13.79 0.35 7.27
C ILE A 145 13.87 -0.99 6.53
N ARG A 146 14.62 -1.04 5.42
CA ARG A 146 14.86 -2.27 4.67
C ARG A 146 15.45 -3.36 5.56
N GLU A 147 16.51 -3.07 6.30
CA GLU A 147 17.16 -4.06 7.18
C GLU A 147 16.17 -4.59 8.22
N LYS A 148 15.37 -3.73 8.85
CA LYS A 148 14.35 -4.17 9.81
C LYS A 148 13.28 -5.04 9.17
N ALA A 149 12.68 -4.58 8.07
CA ALA A 149 11.62 -5.31 7.36
C ALA A 149 12.12 -6.68 6.89
N ASN A 150 13.33 -6.75 6.35
CA ASN A 150 13.87 -8.02 5.84
C ASN A 150 14.31 -9.00 6.95
N HIS A 151 14.37 -8.60 8.21
CA HIS A 151 14.58 -9.50 9.34
C HIS A 151 13.30 -9.82 10.12
N ASP A 152 12.19 -9.15 9.82
CA ASP A 152 10.89 -9.38 10.43
C ASP A 152 9.98 -10.17 9.47
N THR A 153 9.60 -11.38 9.86
CA THR A 153 8.67 -12.19 9.05
C THR A 153 7.24 -11.65 9.05
N ALA A 154 6.90 -10.73 9.95
CA ALA A 154 5.62 -10.01 9.98
C ALA A 154 5.67 -8.69 9.17
N ALA A 155 6.73 -8.46 8.41
CA ALA A 155 6.82 -7.40 7.41
C ALA A 155 7.01 -7.99 6.01
N PRO A 156 6.53 -7.32 4.94
CA PRO A 156 6.84 -7.72 3.58
C PRO A 156 8.35 -7.65 3.31
N ASN A 157 8.81 -8.34 2.27
CA ASN A 157 10.15 -8.05 1.75
C ASN A 157 10.19 -6.59 1.29
N ALA A 158 11.24 -5.88 1.67
CA ALA A 158 11.47 -4.50 1.24
C ALA A 158 12.75 -4.43 0.41
N TRP A 159 12.69 -3.72 -0.71
CA TRP A 159 13.86 -3.28 -1.47
C TRP A 159 13.76 -1.78 -1.66
N VAL A 160 14.85 -1.07 -1.47
CA VAL A 160 14.80 0.39 -1.35
C VAL A 160 15.91 1.07 -2.13
N THR A 161 15.64 2.30 -2.54
CA THR A 161 16.69 3.27 -2.85
C THR A 161 16.97 4.14 -1.64
N GLY A 162 18.05 4.93 -1.71
CA GLY A 162 18.25 6.10 -0.88
C GLY A 162 17.72 7.36 -1.57
N PRO A 163 18.34 8.53 -1.27
CA PRO A 163 17.91 9.82 -1.80
C PRO A 163 17.95 9.89 -3.32
N LEU A 164 16.91 10.47 -3.92
CA LEU A 164 16.82 10.59 -5.38
C LEU A 164 17.88 11.57 -5.91
N VAL A 165 18.61 11.16 -6.94
CA VAL A 165 19.44 12.07 -7.74
C VAL A 165 18.52 12.95 -8.57
N SER A 166 18.50 14.26 -8.34
CA SER A 166 17.51 15.13 -8.97
C SER A 166 18.10 16.31 -9.72
N THR A 167 17.51 16.65 -10.87
CA THR A 167 17.78 17.89 -11.62
C THR A 167 16.97 19.09 -11.09
N TYR A 168 16.07 18.84 -10.14
CA TYR A 168 15.14 19.79 -9.55
C TYR A 168 15.05 19.61 -8.03
N LEU A 169 14.88 20.68 -7.27
CA LEU A 169 14.56 20.59 -5.85
C LEU A 169 13.20 21.26 -5.62
N PRO A 170 12.17 20.50 -5.21
CA PRO A 170 10.99 21.12 -4.65
C PRO A 170 11.37 21.89 -3.38
N GLN A 171 10.82 23.09 -3.22
CA GLN A 171 10.94 23.81 -1.96
C GLN A 171 10.28 22.99 -0.85
N ARG A 172 10.85 23.00 0.36
CA ARG A 172 10.29 22.38 1.60
C ARG A 172 10.43 20.86 1.76
N LEU A 173 11.22 20.19 0.92
CA LEU A 173 11.67 18.80 1.16
C LEU A 173 13.17 18.69 1.46
N ASP A 174 13.86 19.83 1.62
CA ASP A 174 15.30 19.93 1.81
C ASP A 174 15.67 20.15 3.28
N GLU A 175 15.51 19.12 4.12
CA GLU A 175 15.85 19.19 5.53
C GLU A 175 16.63 17.95 6.01
N ASN A 176 17.79 18.17 6.65
CA ASN A 176 18.75 17.24 7.29
C ASN A 176 19.07 15.91 6.54
N ASP A 177 18.08 15.06 6.33
CA ASP A 177 18.12 13.81 5.57
C ASP A 177 17.08 13.87 4.45
N PRO A 178 17.32 14.67 3.38
CA PRO A 178 16.31 14.93 2.37
C PRO A 178 16.09 13.68 1.50
N PRO A 179 14.83 13.36 1.15
CA PRO A 179 14.53 12.26 0.24
C PRO A 179 15.00 12.55 -1.18
N ILE A 180 15.19 13.83 -1.54
CA ILE A 180 15.54 14.28 -2.88
C ILE A 180 16.75 15.20 -2.77
N VAL A 181 17.82 14.89 -3.50
CA VAL A 181 19.03 15.71 -3.50
C VAL A 181 19.25 16.28 -4.89
N LYS A 182 19.23 17.61 -4.97
CA LYS A 182 19.51 18.32 -6.23
C LYS A 182 21.00 18.31 -6.54
N VAL A 183 21.30 17.95 -7.77
CA VAL A 183 22.64 18.00 -8.36
C VAL A 183 22.61 18.88 -9.61
N THR A 184 23.73 19.53 -9.91
CA THR A 184 23.89 20.49 -11.01
C THR A 184 24.97 20.08 -12.01
N THR A 185 25.79 19.09 -11.67
CA THR A 185 26.86 18.57 -12.53
C THR A 185 26.86 17.04 -12.59
N PRO A 186 27.41 16.44 -13.67
CA PRO A 186 27.68 15.00 -13.74
C PRO A 186 28.49 14.46 -12.55
N GLU A 187 29.46 15.22 -12.07
CA GLU A 187 30.33 14.86 -10.95
C GLU A 187 29.55 14.80 -9.63
N GLU A 188 28.64 15.75 -9.39
CA GLU A 188 27.75 15.73 -8.23
C GLU A 188 26.78 14.54 -8.27
N ALA A 189 26.23 14.23 -9.46
CA ALA A 189 25.37 13.07 -9.65
C ALA A 189 26.11 11.76 -9.31
N LYS A 190 27.33 11.62 -9.81
CA LYS A 190 28.22 10.50 -9.50
C LYS A 190 28.53 10.43 -8.01
N ALA A 191 28.88 11.56 -7.39
CA ALA A 191 29.22 11.62 -5.97
C ALA A 191 28.05 11.21 -5.08
N LEU A 192 26.81 11.55 -5.46
CA LEU A 192 25.62 11.14 -4.73
C LEU A 192 25.39 9.62 -4.81
N VAL A 193 25.50 9.01 -6.01
CA VAL A 193 25.45 7.55 -6.16
C VAL A 193 26.51 6.89 -5.27
N GLN A 194 27.75 7.40 -5.30
CA GLN A 194 28.85 6.89 -4.47
C GLN A 194 28.59 7.01 -2.97
N LYS A 195 27.87 8.05 -2.54
CA LYS A 195 27.49 8.24 -1.13
C LYS A 195 26.50 7.18 -0.66
N GLU A 196 25.65 6.66 -1.53
CA GLU A 196 24.70 5.60 -1.20
C GLU A 196 25.35 4.21 -1.14
N LEU A 197 26.40 3.94 -1.95
CA LEU A 197 27.03 2.61 -2.06
C LEU A 197 27.38 1.91 -0.73
N PRO A 198 27.91 2.59 0.31
CA PRO A 198 28.19 1.96 1.60
C PRO A 198 26.97 1.38 2.32
N HIS A 199 25.75 1.79 1.94
CA HIS A 199 24.49 1.29 2.47
C HIS A 199 23.90 0.13 1.64
N HIS A 200 24.60 -0.29 0.59
CA HIS A 200 24.20 -1.36 -0.32
C HIS A 200 22.81 -1.14 -0.93
N PRO A 201 22.56 -0.02 -1.65
CA PRO A 201 21.26 0.24 -2.24
C PRO A 201 20.85 -0.91 -3.18
N ASP A 202 19.55 -1.21 -3.24
CA ASP A 202 19.05 -2.28 -4.12
C ASP A 202 19.00 -1.82 -5.58
N PHE A 203 18.80 -0.52 -5.79
CA PHE A 203 18.81 0.20 -7.07
C PHE A 203 18.91 1.71 -6.79
N ILE A 204 19.14 2.52 -7.82
CA ILE A 204 19.27 3.98 -7.72
C ILE A 204 18.07 4.66 -8.37
N LYS A 205 17.65 5.80 -7.85
CA LYS A 205 16.56 6.61 -8.40
C LYS A 205 17.04 7.96 -8.92
N ILE A 206 16.63 8.29 -10.14
CA ILE A 206 16.78 9.62 -10.74
C ILE A 206 15.41 10.30 -10.82
N TRP A 207 15.33 11.55 -10.36
CA TRP A 207 14.19 12.43 -10.58
C TRP A 207 14.50 13.44 -11.68
N TYR A 208 14.08 13.12 -12.91
CA TYR A 208 14.42 13.89 -14.10
C TYR A 208 13.29 14.87 -14.46
N ILE A 209 13.36 16.05 -13.84
CA ILE A 209 12.45 17.16 -14.11
C ILE A 209 13.15 18.22 -14.96
N VAL A 210 12.46 18.68 -16.01
CA VAL A 210 12.91 19.75 -16.89
C VAL A 210 12.08 20.99 -16.58
N TYR A 211 12.76 22.10 -16.28
CA TYR A 211 12.08 23.37 -16.01
C TYR A 211 11.30 23.87 -17.24
N PRO A 212 10.14 24.52 -17.04
CA PRO A 212 9.43 25.17 -18.13
C PRO A 212 10.36 26.06 -18.98
N GLY A 213 10.25 25.95 -20.29
CA GLY A 213 11.08 26.70 -21.25
C GLY A 213 12.50 26.15 -21.49
N HIS A 214 12.90 25.05 -20.84
CA HIS A 214 14.18 24.39 -21.09
C HIS A 214 14.00 23.15 -21.98
N LYS A 215 15.04 22.81 -22.74
CA LYS A 215 15.04 21.59 -23.55
C LYS A 215 15.23 20.35 -22.68
N ALA A 216 14.61 19.25 -23.07
CA ALA A 216 14.72 17.98 -22.36
C ALA A 216 16.18 17.53 -22.18
N ASP A 217 17.01 17.68 -23.21
CA ASP A 217 18.42 17.28 -23.22
C ASP A 217 19.37 18.14 -22.38
N SER A 218 18.90 19.29 -21.84
CA SER A 218 19.76 20.26 -21.13
C SER A 218 20.46 19.70 -19.90
N THR A 219 19.84 18.76 -19.18
CA THR A 219 20.41 18.09 -17.99
C THR A 219 20.70 16.61 -18.22
N LEU A 220 20.59 16.12 -19.45
CA LEU A 220 20.87 14.73 -19.80
C LEU A 220 22.29 14.25 -19.41
N PRO A 221 23.35 15.07 -19.46
CA PRO A 221 24.67 14.65 -18.98
C PRO A 221 24.69 14.22 -17.49
N ILE A 222 23.88 14.88 -16.64
CA ILE A 222 23.73 14.54 -15.22
C ILE A 222 23.11 13.15 -15.09
N VAL A 223 22.02 12.91 -15.83
CA VAL A 223 21.30 11.63 -15.85
C VAL A 223 22.20 10.50 -16.33
N LYS A 224 22.95 10.72 -17.42
CA LYS A 224 23.90 9.74 -17.95
C LYS A 224 25.02 9.39 -16.96
N ALA A 225 25.51 10.36 -16.20
CA ALA A 225 26.56 10.11 -15.21
C ALA A 225 26.07 9.27 -14.04
N ALA A 226 24.86 9.54 -13.53
CA ALA A 226 24.24 8.71 -12.49
C ALA A 226 23.98 7.28 -13.00
N ILE A 227 23.47 7.12 -14.22
CA ILE A 227 23.28 5.79 -14.84
C ILE A 227 24.61 5.04 -14.96
N ALA A 228 25.62 5.68 -15.53
CA ALA A 228 26.93 5.06 -15.74
C ALA A 228 27.59 4.62 -14.41
N GLU A 229 27.54 5.46 -13.37
CA GLU A 229 28.09 5.11 -12.06
C GLU A 229 27.31 3.96 -11.41
N SER A 230 25.98 3.96 -11.52
CA SER A 230 25.13 2.90 -10.98
C SER A 230 25.43 1.55 -11.65
N HIS A 231 25.47 1.53 -12.99
CA HIS A 231 25.78 0.33 -13.77
C HIS A 231 27.20 -0.18 -13.51
N ALA A 232 28.18 0.71 -13.33
CA ALA A 232 29.55 0.33 -12.97
C ALA A 232 29.62 -0.41 -11.62
N ASN A 233 28.63 -0.22 -10.75
CA ASN A 233 28.49 -0.89 -9.46
C ASN A 233 27.41 -2.00 -9.47
N GLY A 234 26.91 -2.39 -10.64
CA GLY A 234 25.94 -3.49 -10.79
C GLY A 234 24.52 -3.15 -10.35
N LEU A 235 24.17 -1.87 -10.22
CA LEU A 235 22.87 -1.40 -9.77
C LEU A 235 21.98 -1.00 -10.94
N LYS A 236 20.70 -1.37 -10.89
CA LYS A 236 19.66 -0.86 -11.81
C LYS A 236 19.32 0.60 -11.49
N VAL A 237 18.78 1.32 -12.47
CA VAL A 237 18.35 2.72 -12.31
C VAL A 237 16.88 2.91 -12.67
N ALA A 238 16.12 3.39 -11.70
CA ALA A 238 14.78 3.91 -11.91
C ALA A 238 14.81 5.39 -12.27
N VAL A 239 13.92 5.83 -13.15
CA VAL A 239 13.78 7.24 -13.53
C VAL A 239 12.33 7.69 -13.42
N HIS A 240 12.11 8.82 -12.76
CA HIS A 240 10.86 9.58 -12.90
C HIS A 240 11.05 10.52 -14.10
N ALA A 241 10.22 10.36 -15.12
CA ALA A 241 10.20 11.17 -16.32
C ALA A 241 8.78 11.14 -16.93
N THR A 242 7.92 12.06 -16.50
CA THR A 242 6.49 12.09 -16.91
C THR A 242 6.26 12.77 -18.26
N GLN A 243 7.30 13.35 -18.87
CA GLN A 243 7.23 13.91 -20.21
C GLN A 243 7.81 12.93 -21.24
N TYR A 244 7.16 12.79 -22.39
CA TYR A 244 7.55 11.83 -23.42
C TYR A 244 9.02 11.97 -23.84
N GLU A 245 9.50 13.20 -24.07
CA GLU A 245 10.88 13.43 -24.51
C GLU A 245 11.91 13.10 -23.42
N THR A 246 11.62 13.42 -22.14
CA THR A 246 12.55 13.08 -21.04
C THR A 246 12.60 11.58 -20.80
N ALA A 247 11.45 10.90 -20.85
CA ALA A 247 11.37 9.45 -20.73
C ALA A 247 12.16 8.74 -21.84
N LYS A 248 11.96 9.17 -23.09
CA LYS A 248 12.69 8.64 -24.25
C LYS A 248 14.20 8.83 -24.13
N LEU A 249 14.65 10.02 -23.72
CA LEU A 249 16.07 10.29 -23.51
C LEU A 249 16.67 9.46 -22.38
N ALA A 250 15.98 9.32 -21.25
CA ALA A 250 16.44 8.54 -20.11
C ALA A 250 16.54 7.04 -20.44
N VAL A 251 15.53 6.48 -21.10
CA VAL A 251 15.55 5.08 -21.54
C VAL A 251 16.65 4.85 -22.58
N ALA A 252 16.80 5.75 -23.55
CA ALA A 252 17.89 5.67 -24.52
C ALA A 252 19.28 5.76 -23.86
N ALA A 253 19.39 6.50 -22.76
CA ALA A 253 20.60 6.61 -21.95
C ALA A 253 20.89 5.37 -21.07
N GLY A 254 19.93 4.45 -20.92
CA GLY A 254 20.12 3.20 -20.20
C GLY A 254 19.36 3.09 -18.88
N ALA A 255 18.34 3.91 -18.61
CA ALA A 255 17.45 3.67 -17.48
C ALA A 255 16.78 2.29 -17.59
N ASP A 256 16.76 1.54 -16.49
CA ASP A 256 16.24 0.17 -16.42
C ASP A 256 14.76 0.12 -16.04
N ILE A 257 14.29 1.13 -15.30
CA ILE A 257 12.92 1.22 -14.79
C ILE A 257 12.38 2.62 -15.10
N LEU A 258 11.28 2.70 -15.84
CA LEU A 258 10.51 3.92 -16.05
C LEU A 258 9.32 3.91 -15.11
N VAL A 259 9.33 4.78 -14.11
CA VAL A 259 8.19 4.94 -13.21
C VAL A 259 7.33 6.13 -13.60
N HIS A 260 6.06 5.99 -13.26
CA HIS A 260 4.93 6.76 -13.75
C HIS A 260 4.82 6.70 -15.27
N SER A 261 3.59 6.69 -15.76
CA SER A 261 3.39 6.91 -17.18
C SER A 261 3.81 8.31 -17.59
N VAL A 262 4.26 8.46 -18.84
CA VAL A 262 4.21 9.77 -19.48
C VAL A 262 2.75 10.20 -19.61
N ASP A 263 2.48 11.47 -19.35
CA ASP A 263 1.12 12.02 -19.28
C ASP A 263 0.85 13.13 -20.31
N ASP A 264 1.89 13.57 -21.04
CA ASP A 264 1.83 14.63 -22.03
C ASP A 264 1.63 14.14 -23.47
N ALA A 265 1.90 12.86 -23.76
CA ALA A 265 1.69 12.27 -25.08
C ALA A 265 1.42 10.75 -25.04
N VAL A 266 0.70 10.27 -26.05
CA VAL A 266 0.55 8.82 -26.29
C VAL A 266 1.88 8.25 -26.80
N MET A 267 2.33 7.13 -26.23
CA MET A 267 3.55 6.45 -26.64
C MET A 267 3.41 5.88 -28.07
N ASP A 268 4.23 6.37 -28.98
CA ASP A 268 4.30 5.85 -30.35
C ASP A 268 4.97 4.46 -30.42
N PRO A 269 4.85 3.73 -31.55
CA PRO A 269 5.50 2.42 -31.72
C PRO A 269 7.02 2.42 -31.51
N GLY A 270 7.70 3.54 -31.75
CA GLY A 270 9.13 3.68 -31.54
C GLY A 270 9.50 3.70 -30.06
N MET A 271 8.75 4.44 -29.23
CA MET A 271 8.92 4.43 -27.78
C MET A 271 8.59 3.06 -27.18
N LEU A 272 7.49 2.43 -27.60
CA LEU A 272 7.12 1.08 -27.15
C LEU A 272 8.18 0.05 -27.52
N LYS A 273 8.72 0.11 -28.74
CA LYS A 273 9.83 -0.74 -29.17
C LYS A 273 11.08 -0.49 -28.33
N LEU A 274 11.40 0.78 -28.05
CA LEU A 274 12.55 1.14 -27.23
C LEU A 274 12.45 0.54 -25.82
N LEU A 275 11.30 0.67 -25.15
CA LEU A 275 11.04 0.08 -23.84
C LEU A 275 11.22 -1.44 -23.87
N LYS A 276 10.64 -2.11 -24.87
CA LYS A 276 10.70 -3.56 -25.03
C LYS A 276 12.12 -4.06 -25.31
N ASP A 277 12.81 -3.48 -26.29
CA ASP A 277 14.15 -3.90 -26.70
C ASP A 277 15.16 -3.76 -25.55
N LYS A 278 14.99 -2.72 -24.72
CA LYS A 278 15.80 -2.44 -23.54
C LYS A 278 15.35 -3.22 -22.30
N GLN A 279 14.25 -3.98 -22.38
CA GLN A 279 13.64 -4.70 -21.26
C GLN A 279 13.36 -3.80 -20.06
N VAL A 280 12.94 -2.56 -20.32
CA VAL A 280 12.63 -1.57 -19.28
C VAL A 280 11.40 -2.03 -18.52
N LEU A 281 11.48 -2.04 -17.19
CA LEU A 281 10.32 -2.18 -16.34
C LEU A 281 9.52 -0.88 -16.36
N TYR A 282 8.25 -0.95 -16.76
CA TYR A 282 7.33 0.18 -16.81
C TYR A 282 6.30 0.07 -15.69
N ILE A 283 6.23 1.10 -14.84
CA ILE A 283 5.32 1.17 -13.68
C ILE A 283 4.45 2.43 -13.83
N PRO A 284 3.16 2.34 -14.19
CA PRO A 284 2.37 3.49 -14.64
C PRO A 284 1.84 4.40 -13.51
N THR A 285 1.63 3.88 -12.29
CA THR A 285 1.09 4.59 -11.11
C THR A 285 -0.16 5.42 -11.43
N LEU A 286 -1.28 4.76 -11.78
CA LEU A 286 -2.42 5.41 -12.43
C LEU A 286 -3.25 6.32 -11.51
N LYS A 287 -3.20 6.11 -10.19
CA LYS A 287 -4.14 6.73 -9.25
C LYS A 287 -3.63 7.96 -8.50
N VAL A 288 -2.33 8.26 -8.56
CA VAL A 288 -1.67 9.30 -7.76
C VAL A 288 -2.39 10.65 -7.86
N MET A 289 -2.59 11.15 -9.08
CA MET A 289 -3.28 12.44 -9.30
C MET A 289 -4.73 12.42 -8.85
N GLY A 290 -5.42 11.28 -8.97
CA GLY A 290 -6.75 11.09 -8.41
C GLY A 290 -6.79 11.27 -6.89
N GLY A 291 -5.78 10.76 -6.18
CA GLY A 291 -5.60 10.95 -4.74
C GLY A 291 -5.46 12.43 -4.36
N TYR A 292 -4.60 13.17 -5.07
CA TYR A 292 -4.45 14.62 -4.89
C TYR A 292 -5.76 15.36 -5.11
N TYR A 293 -6.46 15.09 -6.22
CA TYR A 293 -7.73 15.77 -6.51
C TYR A 293 -8.81 15.47 -5.49
N ARG A 294 -8.95 14.21 -5.04
CA ARG A 294 -9.88 13.85 -3.96
C ARG A 294 -9.61 14.66 -2.69
N ALA A 295 -8.35 14.77 -2.29
CA ALA A 295 -7.94 15.55 -1.12
C ALA A 295 -8.21 17.05 -1.30
N MET A 296 -7.75 17.65 -2.40
CA MET A 296 -7.89 19.08 -2.65
C MET A 296 -9.33 19.54 -2.89
N THR A 297 -10.21 18.66 -3.34
CA THR A 297 -11.64 18.97 -3.55
C THR A 297 -12.52 18.56 -2.36
N GLN A 298 -11.97 17.83 -1.39
CA GLN A 298 -12.71 17.21 -0.28
C GLN A 298 -13.84 16.28 -0.78
N ILE A 299 -13.68 15.68 -1.97
CA ILE A 299 -14.56 14.64 -2.49
C ILE A 299 -13.86 13.31 -2.27
N GLN A 300 -14.27 12.59 -1.22
CA GLN A 300 -13.64 11.34 -0.81
C GLN A 300 -14.61 10.16 -0.91
N PRO A 301 -14.79 9.55 -2.09
CA PRO A 301 -15.60 8.35 -2.26
C PRO A 301 -14.84 7.12 -1.76
N PHE A 302 -14.49 7.09 -0.46
CA PHE A 302 -13.70 5.99 0.10
C PHE A 302 -14.39 4.64 -0.11
N THR A 303 -13.65 3.68 -0.64
CA THR A 303 -14.16 2.32 -0.79
C THR A 303 -14.20 1.62 0.57
N THR A 304 -15.01 0.57 0.68
CA THR A 304 -15.03 -0.26 1.89
C THR A 304 -13.67 -0.91 2.14
N HIS A 305 -12.90 -1.21 1.09
CA HIS A 305 -11.55 -1.74 1.20
C HIS A 305 -10.58 -0.69 1.78
N GLU A 306 -10.59 0.54 1.27
CA GLU A 306 -9.77 1.64 1.83
C GLU A 306 -10.06 1.86 3.31
N LEU A 307 -11.34 1.90 3.71
CA LEU A 307 -11.76 2.10 5.10
C LEU A 307 -11.41 0.93 6.03
N ALA A 308 -11.32 -0.28 5.50
CA ALA A 308 -10.99 -1.47 6.29
C ALA A 308 -9.48 -1.64 6.50
N TYR A 309 -8.67 -1.39 5.45
CA TYR A 309 -7.25 -1.73 5.44
C TYR A 309 -6.31 -0.54 5.49
N GLY A 310 -6.77 0.67 5.14
CA GLY A 310 -6.00 1.90 5.27
C GLY A 310 -5.73 2.23 6.73
N ASP A 311 -4.61 2.89 7.01
CA ASP A 311 -4.35 3.47 8.33
C ASP A 311 -5.50 4.45 8.65
N PRO A 312 -6.30 4.21 9.69
CA PRO A 312 -7.51 4.97 9.92
C PRO A 312 -7.22 6.41 10.35
N PHE A 313 -6.06 6.69 10.95
CA PHE A 313 -5.72 8.06 11.33
C PHE A 313 -5.22 8.83 10.11
N VAL A 314 -4.33 8.23 9.32
CA VAL A 314 -3.84 8.83 8.07
C VAL A 314 -4.99 9.06 7.08
N LEU A 315 -5.85 8.05 6.87
CA LEU A 315 -7.03 8.16 6.01
C LEU A 315 -7.95 9.30 6.47
N GLY A 316 -8.17 9.42 7.79
CA GLY A 316 -9.00 10.48 8.37
C GLY A 316 -8.51 11.88 8.00
N THR A 317 -7.19 12.09 7.97
CA THR A 317 -6.59 13.41 7.65
C THR A 317 -7.03 13.96 6.29
N LEU A 318 -7.37 13.09 5.33
CA LEU A 318 -7.76 13.49 3.97
C LEU A 318 -9.06 14.31 3.93
N THR A 319 -9.78 14.38 5.05
CA THR A 319 -10.99 15.19 5.23
C THR A 319 -10.79 16.42 6.11
N ASP A 320 -9.55 16.75 6.50
CA ASP A 320 -9.31 17.81 7.48
C ASP A 320 -9.38 19.23 6.90
N LEU A 321 -9.20 19.42 5.57
CA LEU A 321 -9.22 20.76 4.97
C LEU A 321 -10.52 21.51 5.25
N GLN A 322 -11.64 20.80 5.33
CA GLN A 322 -12.95 21.40 5.64
C GLN A 322 -13.01 22.01 7.05
N HIS A 323 -12.04 21.69 7.93
CA HIS A 323 -11.92 22.22 9.29
C HIS A 323 -10.85 23.30 9.43
N MET A 324 -10.19 23.69 8.33
CA MET A 324 -9.08 24.64 8.33
C MET A 324 -9.44 25.88 7.50
N PRO A 325 -10.34 26.76 8.01
CA PRO A 325 -10.77 27.93 7.25
C PRO A 325 -9.57 28.82 6.91
N GLY A 326 -9.41 29.13 5.63
CA GLY A 326 -8.32 29.97 5.11
C GLY A 326 -7.01 29.24 4.79
N ALA A 327 -6.90 27.94 5.10
CA ALA A 327 -5.71 27.16 4.76
C ALA A 327 -5.62 26.82 3.27
N TYR A 328 -6.75 26.45 2.66
CA TYR A 328 -6.85 26.08 1.25
C TYR A 328 -8.29 26.31 0.73
N ASP A 329 -8.44 26.86 -0.47
CA ASP A 329 -9.75 27.04 -1.11
C ASP A 329 -10.20 25.77 -1.84
N TYR A 330 -10.61 24.77 -1.06
CA TYR A 330 -11.07 23.51 -1.63
C TYR A 330 -12.40 23.65 -2.39
N MET A 331 -13.24 24.64 -2.04
CA MET A 331 -14.51 24.89 -2.73
C MET A 331 -14.28 25.53 -4.11
N GLY A 332 -13.39 26.52 -4.20
CA GLY A 332 -12.96 27.08 -5.49
C GLY A 332 -12.26 26.03 -6.37
N THR A 333 -11.43 25.18 -5.75
CA THR A 333 -10.78 24.05 -6.44
C THR A 333 -11.82 23.05 -6.96
N ARG A 334 -12.82 22.68 -6.14
CA ARG A 334 -13.93 21.81 -6.53
C ARG A 334 -14.77 22.37 -7.67
N ALA A 335 -14.92 23.69 -7.73
CA ALA A 335 -15.65 24.37 -8.80
C ALA A 335 -14.84 24.50 -10.11
N SER A 336 -13.51 24.36 -10.06
CA SER A 336 -12.62 24.59 -11.21
C SER A 336 -12.01 23.32 -11.79
N ILE A 337 -11.77 22.29 -10.98
CA ILE A 337 -11.26 20.99 -11.47
C ILE A 337 -12.38 20.24 -12.18
N HIS A 338 -12.17 19.96 -13.47
CA HIS A 338 -12.98 19.01 -14.21
C HIS A 338 -12.36 17.61 -14.10
N PHE A 339 -13.09 16.69 -13.48
CA PHE A 339 -12.76 15.27 -13.55
C PHE A 339 -13.25 14.74 -14.91
N PRO A 340 -12.39 14.13 -15.74
CA PRO A 340 -12.84 13.57 -17.00
C PRO A 340 -13.89 12.47 -16.74
N ASP A 341 -15.01 12.53 -17.45
CA ASP A 341 -16.15 11.61 -17.31
C ASP A 341 -15.85 10.16 -17.76
N LYS A 342 -14.70 9.92 -18.41
CA LYS A 342 -14.27 8.60 -18.92
C LYS A 342 -12.85 8.28 -18.50
N ALA A 343 -12.62 6.99 -18.24
CA ALA A 343 -11.36 6.40 -17.81
C ALA A 343 -10.20 6.45 -18.83
N ASP A 344 -10.33 7.14 -19.96
CA ASP A 344 -9.27 7.14 -20.98
C ASP A 344 -8.39 8.38 -20.88
N THR A 345 -7.51 8.35 -19.87
CA THR A 345 -6.37 9.26 -19.78
C THR A 345 -5.26 8.78 -20.71
N ILE A 346 -4.33 9.67 -21.09
CA ILE A 346 -3.11 9.33 -21.84
C ILE A 346 -2.38 8.15 -21.17
N MET A 347 -2.32 8.11 -19.84
CA MET A 347 -1.65 7.06 -19.08
C MET A 347 -2.34 5.70 -19.22
N ALA A 348 -3.68 5.64 -19.21
CA ALA A 348 -4.43 4.40 -19.41
C ALA A 348 -4.24 3.85 -20.84
N THR A 349 -4.32 4.72 -21.84
CA THR A 349 -4.00 4.37 -23.24
C THR A 349 -2.56 3.85 -23.34
N ASN A 350 -1.58 4.52 -22.72
CA ASN A 350 -0.17 4.13 -22.75
C ASN A 350 0.06 2.76 -22.11
N LEU A 351 -0.55 2.49 -20.95
CA LEU A 351 -0.49 1.18 -20.30
C LEU A 351 -0.98 0.07 -21.24
N LYS A 352 -2.15 0.26 -21.86
CA LYS A 352 -2.71 -0.72 -22.79
C LYS A 352 -1.77 -1.00 -23.97
N LEU A 353 -1.20 0.05 -24.56
CA LEU A 353 -0.27 -0.07 -25.68
C LEU A 353 1.05 -0.74 -25.27
N ALA A 354 1.59 -0.41 -24.10
CA ALA A 354 2.78 -1.03 -23.52
C ALA A 354 2.58 -2.54 -23.33
N GLN A 355 1.45 -2.92 -22.73
CA GLN A 355 1.07 -4.32 -22.55
C GLN A 355 0.99 -5.06 -23.89
N GLN A 356 0.27 -4.50 -24.86
CA GLN A 356 0.11 -5.10 -26.20
C GLN A 356 1.43 -5.21 -26.97
N ALA A 357 2.34 -4.27 -26.78
CA ALA A 357 3.68 -4.31 -27.37
C ALA A 357 4.58 -5.37 -26.71
N GLY A 358 4.21 -5.90 -25.53
CA GLY A 358 5.01 -6.81 -24.74
C GLY A 358 6.16 -6.11 -23.99
N VAL A 359 5.95 -4.86 -23.59
CA VAL A 359 6.79 -4.17 -22.60
C VAL A 359 6.63 -4.88 -21.25
N LEU A 360 7.68 -4.89 -20.43
CA LEU A 360 7.62 -5.45 -19.09
C LEU A 360 6.88 -4.46 -18.17
N VAL A 361 5.65 -4.79 -17.79
CA VAL A 361 4.79 -3.94 -16.94
C VAL A 361 4.76 -4.48 -15.51
N ALA A 362 4.75 -3.59 -14.51
CA ALA A 362 4.43 -3.95 -13.13
C ALA A 362 3.43 -2.99 -12.50
N ALA A 363 2.63 -3.51 -11.57
CA ALA A 363 1.72 -2.71 -10.76
C ALA A 363 2.49 -2.00 -9.65
N GLY A 364 2.18 -0.73 -9.40
CA GLY A 364 2.79 0.06 -8.33
C GLY A 364 1.96 1.31 -8.07
N THR A 365 1.83 1.68 -6.80
CA THR A 365 0.87 2.72 -6.37
C THR A 365 1.44 4.13 -6.34
N ASP A 366 2.75 4.24 -6.11
CA ASP A 366 3.37 5.45 -5.56
C ASP A 366 2.79 5.83 -4.18
N ALA A 367 2.40 4.82 -3.38
CA ALA A 367 1.81 5.02 -2.07
C ALA A 367 2.74 5.78 -1.13
N GLY A 368 2.12 6.67 -0.34
CA GLY A 368 2.83 7.71 0.40
C GLY A 368 2.40 9.10 -0.08
N ASN A 369 2.07 9.27 -1.37
CA ASN A 369 1.53 10.54 -1.87
C ASN A 369 0.14 10.86 -1.29
N ILE A 370 -0.22 12.16 -1.26
CA ILE A 370 -1.53 12.61 -0.73
C ILE A 370 -2.67 11.83 -1.37
N GLY A 371 -3.46 11.13 -0.55
CA GLY A 371 -4.62 10.36 -0.98
C GLY A 371 -4.30 9.00 -1.60
N THR A 372 -3.03 8.58 -1.60
CA THR A 372 -2.57 7.26 -2.03
C THR A 372 -2.01 6.51 -0.82
N LEU A 373 -2.88 5.74 -0.16
CA LEU A 373 -2.59 5.06 1.08
C LEU A 373 -1.75 3.80 0.85
N HIS A 374 -0.77 3.57 1.71
CA HIS A 374 -0.03 2.31 1.74
C HIS A 374 -0.96 1.11 1.91
N ALA A 375 -0.65 0.03 1.17
CA ALA A 375 -1.42 -1.21 1.06
C ALA A 375 -2.83 -1.06 0.45
N ALA A 376 -3.68 -0.22 1.04
CA ALA A 376 -5.10 -0.16 0.71
C ALA A 376 -5.39 0.44 -0.68
N SER A 377 -4.53 1.34 -1.19
CA SER A 377 -4.70 1.88 -2.54
C SER A 377 -4.23 0.94 -3.66
N PHE A 378 -3.56 -0.17 -3.34
CA PHE A 378 -3.07 -1.11 -4.35
C PHE A 378 -4.20 -1.72 -5.17
N LEU A 379 -5.30 -2.12 -4.54
CA LEU A 379 -6.47 -2.66 -5.24
C LEU A 379 -7.04 -1.67 -6.27
N GLU A 380 -7.12 -0.39 -5.92
CA GLU A 380 -7.63 0.65 -6.84
C GLU A 380 -6.70 0.87 -8.04
N ASP A 381 -5.39 0.70 -7.88
CA ASP A 381 -4.45 0.76 -9.01
C ASP A 381 -4.62 -0.46 -9.92
N LEU A 382 -4.79 -1.68 -9.36
CA LEU A 382 -5.10 -2.88 -10.14
C LEU A 382 -6.43 -2.76 -10.91
N LEU A 383 -7.46 -2.18 -10.29
CA LEU A 383 -8.74 -1.91 -10.95
C LEU A 383 -8.58 -0.88 -12.07
N ALA A 384 -7.73 0.14 -11.89
CA ALA A 384 -7.42 1.09 -12.96
C ALA A 384 -6.68 0.44 -14.13
N MET A 385 -5.82 -0.55 -13.87
CA MET A 385 -5.21 -1.36 -14.94
C MET A 385 -6.28 -2.16 -15.70
N GLN A 386 -7.29 -2.69 -15.00
CA GLN A 386 -8.45 -3.36 -15.63
C GLN A 386 -9.26 -2.38 -16.48
N GLU A 387 -9.53 -1.18 -15.97
CA GLU A 387 -10.23 -0.10 -16.69
C GLU A 387 -9.46 0.34 -17.95
N ALA A 388 -8.12 0.33 -17.91
CA ALA A 388 -7.26 0.55 -19.07
C ALA A 388 -7.36 -0.58 -20.13
N GLY A 389 -8.00 -1.70 -19.79
CA GLY A 389 -8.32 -2.79 -20.71
C GLY A 389 -7.36 -3.97 -20.66
N LEU A 390 -6.60 -4.12 -19.57
CA LEU A 390 -5.83 -5.34 -19.30
C LEU A 390 -6.75 -6.45 -18.80
N SER A 391 -6.43 -7.69 -19.14
CA SER A 391 -7.10 -8.86 -18.56
C SER A 391 -6.63 -9.14 -17.14
N ASN A 392 -7.45 -9.80 -16.33
CA ASN A 392 -7.08 -10.13 -14.95
C ASN A 392 -5.81 -11.00 -14.87
N TYR A 393 -5.55 -11.87 -15.86
CA TYR A 393 -4.30 -12.64 -15.90
C TYR A 393 -3.07 -11.74 -16.09
N GLU A 394 -3.17 -10.72 -16.95
CA GLU A 394 -2.10 -9.75 -17.16
C GLU A 394 -1.84 -8.97 -15.87
N ILE A 395 -2.90 -8.44 -15.25
CA ILE A 395 -2.79 -7.65 -14.01
C ILE A 395 -2.19 -8.48 -12.87
N ILE A 396 -2.66 -9.72 -12.68
CA ILE A 396 -2.12 -10.64 -11.66
C ILE A 396 -0.64 -10.91 -11.92
N ARG A 397 -0.24 -11.08 -13.19
CA ARG A 397 1.17 -11.30 -13.56
C ARG A 397 2.00 -10.04 -13.34
N ASP A 398 1.46 -8.86 -13.64
CA ASP A 398 2.11 -7.56 -13.44
C ASP A 398 2.32 -7.25 -11.96
N ALA A 399 1.35 -7.63 -11.12
CA ALA A 399 1.42 -7.54 -9.66
C ALA A 399 2.25 -8.65 -8.99
N THR A 400 2.86 -9.58 -9.74
CA THR A 400 3.64 -10.69 -9.16
C THR A 400 4.94 -10.93 -9.93
N LEU A 401 4.89 -11.71 -11.00
CA LEU A 401 6.06 -12.19 -11.73
C LEU A 401 6.80 -11.08 -12.46
N ASN A 402 6.10 -10.18 -13.15
CA ASN A 402 6.78 -9.17 -13.95
C ASN A 402 7.52 -8.16 -13.07
N ALA A 403 6.97 -7.80 -11.91
CA ALA A 403 7.69 -7.01 -10.91
C ALA A 403 8.97 -7.73 -10.46
N ALA A 404 8.89 -9.02 -10.14
CA ALA A 404 10.08 -9.80 -9.77
C ALA A 404 11.13 -9.83 -10.90
N ILE A 405 10.73 -10.00 -12.16
CA ILE A 405 11.64 -9.95 -13.33
C ILE A 405 12.27 -8.55 -13.45
N GLY A 406 11.45 -7.51 -13.36
CA GLY A 406 11.87 -6.12 -13.54
C GLY A 406 12.95 -5.69 -12.56
N PHE A 407 12.90 -6.21 -11.33
CA PHE A 407 13.90 -5.96 -10.29
C PHE A 407 14.97 -7.07 -10.15
N GLY A 408 14.94 -8.12 -10.99
CA GLY A 408 15.95 -9.20 -10.98
C GLY A 408 15.84 -10.13 -9.76
N LYS A 409 14.62 -10.34 -9.27
CA LYS A 409 14.28 -11.17 -8.09
C LYS A 409 13.48 -12.42 -8.47
N GLU A 410 13.24 -12.66 -9.76
CA GLU A 410 12.41 -13.77 -10.28
C GLU A 410 13.00 -15.16 -10.01
N LYS A 411 14.25 -15.27 -9.60
CA LYS A 411 14.82 -16.54 -9.13
C LYS A 411 14.14 -17.02 -7.85
N ASP A 412 13.78 -16.10 -6.97
CA ASP A 412 13.29 -16.40 -5.62
C ASP A 412 11.79 -16.10 -5.45
N TYR A 413 11.24 -15.15 -6.21
CA TYR A 413 9.88 -14.61 -6.00
C TYR A 413 9.01 -14.63 -7.27
N GLY A 414 7.73 -14.26 -7.13
CA GLY A 414 6.82 -13.94 -8.23
C GLY A 414 6.15 -15.12 -8.93
N SER A 415 6.40 -16.38 -8.53
CA SER A 415 5.68 -17.55 -9.05
C SER A 415 5.69 -18.72 -8.05
N ILE A 416 4.76 -19.66 -8.21
CA ILE A 416 4.66 -20.87 -7.39
C ILE A 416 5.49 -21.99 -8.05
N GLU A 417 6.79 -22.04 -7.73
CA GLU A 417 7.73 -23.01 -8.30
C GLU A 417 8.65 -23.60 -7.23
N LYS A 418 9.10 -24.84 -7.41
CA LYS A 418 10.05 -25.49 -6.52
C LYS A 418 11.33 -24.66 -6.38
N GLY A 419 11.78 -24.44 -5.15
CA GLY A 419 12.98 -23.69 -4.80
C GLY A 419 12.74 -22.20 -4.54
N LYS A 420 11.58 -21.67 -4.92
CA LYS A 420 11.19 -20.28 -4.62
C LYS A 420 10.75 -20.10 -3.18
N ILE A 421 10.81 -18.85 -2.72
CA ILE A 421 10.28 -18.44 -1.41
C ILE A 421 8.76 -18.62 -1.43
N ALA A 422 8.24 -19.15 -0.33
CA ALA A 422 6.81 -19.31 -0.10
C ALA A 422 6.19 -17.97 0.33
N ASP A 423 6.05 -17.09 -0.66
CA ASP A 423 5.28 -15.84 -0.59
C ASP A 423 4.03 -16.03 -1.46
N LEU A 424 2.89 -16.29 -0.81
CA LEU A 424 1.66 -16.78 -1.43
C LEU A 424 0.44 -16.14 -0.78
N ILE A 425 -0.66 -16.04 -1.51
CA ILE A 425 -1.96 -15.65 -0.97
C ILE A 425 -3.04 -16.66 -1.36
N LEU A 426 -3.97 -16.89 -0.43
CA LEU A 426 -5.13 -17.75 -0.61
C LEU A 426 -6.41 -16.90 -0.59
N LEU A 427 -7.25 -17.09 -1.61
CA LEU A 427 -8.46 -16.32 -1.85
C LEU A 427 -9.69 -17.23 -1.86
N ASP A 428 -10.80 -16.74 -1.33
CA ASP A 428 -12.09 -17.46 -1.36
C ASP A 428 -12.78 -17.40 -2.73
N LYS A 429 -12.41 -16.42 -3.56
CA LYS A 429 -13.01 -16.18 -4.88
C LYS A 429 -11.94 -16.21 -5.96
N ASP A 430 -12.39 -16.47 -7.20
CA ASP A 430 -11.53 -16.56 -8.38
C ASP A 430 -11.08 -15.16 -8.85
N PRO A 431 -9.81 -14.76 -8.66
CA PRO A 431 -9.35 -13.42 -9.04
C PRO A 431 -9.29 -13.24 -10.56
N VAL A 432 -9.27 -14.33 -11.33
CA VAL A 432 -9.29 -14.28 -12.79
C VAL A 432 -10.68 -13.91 -13.32
N LYS A 433 -11.74 -14.21 -12.55
CA LYS A 433 -13.12 -13.85 -12.90
C LYS A 433 -13.54 -12.50 -12.32
N ASP A 434 -13.09 -12.20 -11.11
CA ASP A 434 -13.42 -10.97 -10.39
C ASP A 434 -12.18 -10.44 -9.67
N LEU A 435 -11.62 -9.34 -10.17
CA LEU A 435 -10.39 -8.76 -9.64
C LEU A 435 -10.58 -8.20 -8.22
N HIS A 436 -11.81 -7.87 -7.82
CA HIS A 436 -12.12 -7.46 -6.45
C HIS A 436 -11.81 -8.55 -5.41
N ALA A 437 -11.67 -9.82 -5.83
CA ALA A 437 -11.23 -10.90 -4.95
C ALA A 437 -9.84 -10.62 -4.33
N LEU A 438 -8.98 -9.84 -4.99
CA LEU A 438 -7.67 -9.43 -4.46
C LEU A 438 -7.79 -8.49 -3.25
N GLY A 439 -8.96 -7.88 -3.03
CA GLY A 439 -9.26 -7.03 -1.88
C GLY A 439 -9.73 -7.75 -0.61
N ASP A 440 -9.93 -9.07 -0.66
CA ASP A 440 -10.38 -9.89 0.47
C ASP A 440 -9.54 -11.17 0.57
N VAL A 441 -8.28 -10.98 0.98
CA VAL A 441 -7.31 -12.06 1.17
C VAL A 441 -7.66 -12.85 2.43
N SER A 442 -7.92 -14.14 2.28
CA SER A 442 -8.28 -15.01 3.41
C SER A 442 -7.06 -15.35 4.26
N LEU A 443 -5.91 -15.59 3.61
CA LEU A 443 -4.67 -16.03 4.24
C LEU A 443 -3.46 -15.61 3.40
N THR A 444 -2.45 -15.06 4.07
CA THR A 444 -1.15 -14.70 3.48
C THR A 444 -0.10 -15.66 4.03
N ILE A 445 0.67 -16.31 3.15
CA ILE A 445 1.89 -17.00 3.52
C ILE A 445 3.06 -16.11 3.13
N HIS A 446 3.90 -15.74 4.09
CA HIS A 446 5.11 -14.95 3.83
C HIS A 446 6.33 -15.63 4.44
N ARG A 447 7.35 -15.91 3.62
CA ARG A 447 8.56 -16.67 3.98
C ARG A 447 8.20 -17.97 4.70
N GLY A 448 7.15 -18.64 4.19
CA GLY A 448 6.62 -19.88 4.74
C GLY A 448 5.92 -19.78 6.10
N LYS A 449 5.69 -18.58 6.64
CA LYS A 449 4.82 -18.37 7.81
C LYS A 449 3.42 -18.02 7.37
N VAL A 450 2.44 -18.58 8.06
CA VAL A 450 1.01 -18.39 7.78
C VAL A 450 0.47 -17.26 8.63
N PHE A 451 -0.18 -16.31 7.98
CA PHE A 451 -0.86 -15.18 8.60
C PHE A 451 -2.32 -15.16 8.18
N LYS A 452 -3.22 -15.10 9.15
CA LYS A 452 -4.62 -14.77 8.90
C LYS A 452 -4.79 -13.26 8.96
N LYS A 453 -5.73 -12.72 8.18
CA LYS A 453 -6.01 -11.28 8.16
C LYS A 453 -6.29 -10.70 9.55
N GLU A 454 -7.00 -11.46 10.38
CA GLU A 454 -7.37 -11.10 11.75
C GLU A 454 -6.20 -11.05 12.74
N ASP A 455 -5.07 -11.70 12.40
CA ASP A 455 -3.86 -11.73 13.24
C ASP A 455 -2.87 -10.61 12.88
N LEU A 456 -3.05 -9.97 11.71
CA LEU A 456 -2.12 -8.95 11.19
C LEU A 456 -2.52 -7.53 11.61
N LEU A 457 -3.80 -7.18 11.47
CA LEU A 457 -4.24 -5.81 11.72
C LEU A 457 -4.45 -5.56 13.22
N PRO A 458 -3.89 -4.48 13.79
CA PRO A 458 -4.15 -4.14 15.17
C PRO A 458 -5.60 -3.76 15.36
N VAL A 459 -6.23 -4.34 16.38
CA VAL A 459 -7.57 -3.95 16.81
C VAL A 459 -7.48 -3.36 18.20
N THR A 460 -7.47 -2.03 18.27
CA THR A 460 -7.55 -1.29 19.54
C THR A 460 -8.91 -0.60 19.65
N PRO A 461 -9.36 -0.27 20.86
CA PRO A 461 -10.55 0.55 21.06
C PRO A 461 -10.53 1.86 20.24
N GLU A 462 -9.37 2.51 20.18
CA GLU A 462 -9.17 3.74 19.43
C GLU A 462 -9.30 3.54 17.92
N ILE A 463 -8.70 2.47 17.37
CA ILE A 463 -8.81 2.13 15.94
C ILE A 463 -10.27 1.87 15.56
N LEU A 464 -11.03 1.12 16.37
CA LEU A 464 -12.44 0.85 16.10
C LEU A 464 -13.28 2.14 16.10
N ALA A 465 -13.03 3.05 17.04
CA ALA A 465 -13.68 4.36 17.10
C ALA A 465 -13.29 5.26 15.92
N GLN A 466 -12.04 5.19 15.45
CA GLN A 466 -11.61 5.94 14.26
C GLN A 466 -12.16 5.36 12.95
N GLN A 467 -12.18 4.03 12.80
CA GLN A 467 -12.74 3.36 11.62
C GLN A 467 -14.22 3.66 11.43
N GLN A 468 -15.02 3.59 12.50
CA GLN A 468 -16.44 3.93 12.41
C GLN A 468 -16.63 5.42 12.07
N LEU A 469 -15.82 6.32 12.62
CA LEU A 469 -15.90 7.75 12.33
C LEU A 469 -15.60 8.04 10.85
N ASN A 470 -14.52 7.47 10.33
CA ASN A 470 -14.15 7.63 8.92
C ASN A 470 -15.26 7.11 8.00
N ALA A 471 -15.84 5.95 8.31
CA ALA A 471 -16.91 5.37 7.52
C ALA A 471 -18.24 6.13 7.65
N TYR A 472 -18.52 6.71 8.81
CA TYR A 472 -19.64 7.62 9.03
C TYR A 472 -19.52 8.86 8.15
N ASN A 473 -18.34 9.50 8.15
CA ASN A 473 -18.05 10.68 7.33
C ASN A 473 -18.05 10.35 5.82
N ALA A 474 -17.68 9.13 5.45
CA ALA A 474 -17.77 8.64 4.07
C ALA A 474 -19.20 8.26 3.65
N GLY A 475 -20.16 8.20 4.58
CA GLY A 475 -21.50 7.65 4.33
C GLY A 475 -21.50 6.17 3.92
N ASN A 476 -20.42 5.44 4.21
CA ASN A 476 -20.23 4.04 3.80
C ASN A 476 -20.83 3.11 4.85
N LEU A 477 -22.06 2.62 4.60
CA LEU A 477 -22.83 1.86 5.57
C LEU A 477 -22.17 0.54 5.99
N GLU A 478 -21.58 -0.22 5.06
CA GLU A 478 -20.94 -1.49 5.40
C GLU A 478 -19.69 -1.27 6.26
N ALA A 479 -18.84 -0.31 5.87
CA ALA A 479 -17.65 0.03 6.64
C ALA A 479 -18.02 0.62 8.01
N PHE A 480 -19.11 1.39 8.10
CA PHE A 480 -19.59 1.97 9.35
C PHE A 480 -20.05 0.88 10.33
N LEU A 481 -20.75 -0.14 9.85
CA LEU A 481 -21.24 -1.23 10.69
C LEU A 481 -20.15 -2.24 11.08
N ALA A 482 -19.03 -2.30 10.36
CA ALA A 482 -18.00 -3.33 10.54
C ALA A 482 -17.33 -3.33 11.93
N PRO A 483 -17.00 -2.18 12.56
CA PRO A 483 -16.42 -2.13 13.91
C PRO A 483 -17.38 -2.59 15.02
N TYR A 484 -18.68 -2.60 14.78
CA TYR A 484 -19.68 -2.96 15.79
C TYR A 484 -19.85 -4.47 15.95
N SER A 485 -20.33 -4.91 17.11
CA SER A 485 -20.80 -6.29 17.32
C SER A 485 -22.23 -6.47 16.79
N ASP A 486 -22.63 -7.69 16.44
CA ASP A 486 -23.96 -7.95 15.90
C ASP A 486 -25.08 -7.60 16.90
N SER A 487 -24.76 -7.67 18.20
CA SER A 487 -25.65 -7.38 19.33
C SER A 487 -25.46 -6.00 19.96
N VAL A 488 -24.78 -5.07 19.29
CA VAL A 488 -24.50 -3.72 19.80
C VAL A 488 -25.73 -3.02 20.37
N LYS A 489 -25.57 -2.26 21.46
CA LYS A 489 -26.64 -1.47 22.07
C LYS A 489 -26.29 0.01 22.12
N ILE A 490 -27.19 0.87 21.65
CA ILE A 490 -27.05 2.33 21.67
C ILE A 490 -28.01 2.91 22.69
N TYR A 491 -27.49 3.74 23.59
CA TYR A 491 -28.22 4.33 24.70
C TYR A 491 -28.18 5.87 24.64
N ASP A 492 -29.24 6.49 25.13
CA ASP A 492 -29.19 7.89 25.56
C ASP A 492 -28.45 7.96 26.90
N GLN A 493 -27.37 8.74 26.96
CA GLN A 493 -26.50 8.81 28.13
C GLN A 493 -27.19 9.45 29.33
N THR A 494 -28.09 10.41 29.10
CA THR A 494 -28.74 11.21 30.15
C THR A 494 -29.85 10.44 30.85
N SER A 495 -30.71 9.79 30.09
CA SER A 495 -31.86 9.01 30.58
C SER A 495 -31.54 7.54 30.84
N GLY A 496 -30.48 7.02 30.23
CA GLY A 496 -30.16 5.58 30.21
C GLY A 496 -31.09 4.74 29.32
N GLN A 497 -31.98 5.39 28.54
CA GLN A 497 -32.90 4.70 27.65
C GLN A 497 -32.16 3.99 26.51
N LEU A 498 -32.53 2.73 26.24
CA LEU A 498 -32.07 2.02 25.05
C LEU A 498 -32.73 2.63 23.80
N LEU A 499 -31.92 3.14 22.87
CA LEU A 499 -32.37 3.78 21.64
C LEU A 499 -32.41 2.80 20.46
N LEU A 500 -31.35 2.01 20.29
CA LEU A 500 -31.21 1.05 19.21
C LEU A 500 -30.49 -0.21 19.69
N GLN A 501 -30.83 -1.36 19.10
CA GLN A 501 -30.17 -2.63 19.38
C GLN A 501 -29.95 -3.45 18.11
N GLY A 502 -28.72 -3.93 17.95
CA GLY A 502 -28.29 -4.79 16.88
C GLY A 502 -27.90 -4.06 15.60
N LYS A 503 -26.98 -4.67 14.83
CA LYS A 503 -26.49 -4.10 13.56
C LYS A 503 -27.59 -3.86 12.54
N GLU A 504 -28.61 -4.72 12.48
CA GLU A 504 -29.69 -4.57 11.50
C GLU A 504 -30.58 -3.35 11.80
N ALA A 505 -30.77 -3.01 13.08
CA ALA A 505 -31.44 -1.77 13.46
C ALA A 505 -30.59 -0.54 13.10
N MET A 506 -29.28 -0.59 13.36
CA MET A 506 -28.34 0.45 12.92
C MET A 506 -28.36 0.62 11.40
N ARG A 507 -28.27 -0.49 10.65
CA ARG A 507 -28.34 -0.53 9.18
C ARG A 507 -29.56 0.21 8.65
N THR A 508 -30.73 -0.05 9.26
CA THR A 508 -31.99 0.62 8.89
C THR A 508 -31.96 2.12 9.23
N SER A 509 -31.45 2.48 10.41
CA SER A 509 -31.43 3.87 10.88
C SER A 509 -30.40 4.72 10.12
N TYR A 510 -29.12 4.35 10.17
CA TYR A 510 -28.03 5.08 9.55
C TYR A 510 -28.07 4.99 8.03
N GLY A 511 -28.55 3.88 7.45
CA GLY A 511 -28.76 3.78 6.01
C GLY A 511 -29.80 4.78 5.47
N LYS A 512 -30.78 5.20 6.29
CA LYS A 512 -31.67 6.32 5.96
C LYS A 512 -30.96 7.65 6.14
N LEU A 513 -30.23 7.81 7.25
CA LEU A 513 -29.50 9.05 7.56
C LEU A 513 -28.52 9.43 6.45
N PHE A 514 -27.65 8.51 6.02
CA PHE A 514 -26.66 8.77 4.96
C PHE A 514 -27.31 9.11 3.61
N LYS A 515 -28.52 8.60 3.34
CA LYS A 515 -29.27 8.95 2.12
C LYS A 515 -29.87 10.36 2.18
N VAL A 516 -30.37 10.79 3.34
CA VAL A 516 -31.02 12.11 3.49
C VAL A 516 -30.06 13.24 3.81
N ALA A 517 -28.88 12.93 4.34
CA ALA A 517 -27.83 13.88 4.70
C ALA A 517 -26.49 13.49 4.07
N PRO A 518 -26.33 13.65 2.74
CA PRO A 518 -25.07 13.30 2.05
C PRO A 518 -23.90 14.22 2.39
N ALA A 519 -24.15 15.37 3.03
CA ALA A 519 -23.13 16.30 3.51
C ALA A 519 -22.81 16.10 5.01
N LEU A 520 -23.34 15.03 5.61
CA LEU A 520 -23.14 14.70 7.02
C LEU A 520 -21.66 14.52 7.32
N HIS A 521 -21.18 15.16 8.38
CA HIS A 521 -19.79 15.07 8.79
C HIS A 521 -19.68 15.20 10.30
N CYS A 522 -18.87 14.34 10.91
CA CYS A 522 -18.53 14.35 12.32
C CYS A 522 -17.05 14.68 12.49
N GLN A 523 -16.77 15.71 13.29
CA GLN A 523 -15.44 16.07 13.75
C GLN A 523 -15.28 15.62 15.21
N VAL A 524 -14.24 14.82 15.50
CA VAL A 524 -13.84 14.56 16.89
C VAL A 524 -13.02 15.74 17.39
N VAL A 525 -13.58 16.50 18.34
CA VAL A 525 -12.95 17.64 19.01
C VAL A 525 -11.92 17.15 20.02
N LYS A 526 -12.25 16.08 20.74
CA LYS A 526 -11.38 15.49 21.75
C LYS A 526 -11.69 14.00 21.91
N ARG A 527 -10.65 13.19 22.04
CA ARG A 527 -10.75 11.76 22.34
C ARG A 527 -10.04 11.42 23.64
N ILE A 528 -10.65 10.55 24.44
CA ILE A 528 -10.03 9.91 25.60
C ILE A 528 -10.18 8.40 25.46
N VAL A 529 -9.06 7.68 25.55
CA VAL A 529 -9.03 6.20 25.54
C VAL A 529 -8.65 5.71 26.94
N SER A 530 -9.48 4.86 27.52
CA SER A 530 -9.25 4.27 28.85
C SER A 530 -9.68 2.80 28.87
N GLY A 531 -8.71 1.89 28.91
CA GLY A 531 -8.96 0.46 28.84
C GLY A 531 -9.73 0.10 27.57
N ASN A 532 -10.92 -0.49 27.72
CA ASN A 532 -11.80 -0.86 26.62
C ASN A 532 -12.86 0.20 26.28
N THR A 533 -12.67 1.45 26.72
CA THR A 533 -13.62 2.54 26.51
C THR A 533 -12.97 3.69 25.75
N VAL A 534 -13.71 4.25 24.79
CA VAL A 534 -13.37 5.49 24.08
C VAL A 534 -14.45 6.52 24.36
N VAL A 535 -14.05 7.73 24.70
CA VAL A 535 -14.95 8.88 24.87
C VAL A 535 -14.57 9.94 23.86
N ASP A 536 -15.49 10.24 22.95
CA ASP A 536 -15.34 11.28 21.94
C ASP A 536 -16.24 12.46 22.27
N GLU A 537 -15.66 13.66 22.26
CA GLU A 537 -16.40 14.90 22.11
C GLU A 537 -16.53 15.17 20.62
N GLU A 538 -17.75 15.11 20.11
CA GLU A 538 -18.07 15.14 18.69
C GLU A 538 -18.82 16.42 18.31
N ARG A 539 -18.48 16.97 17.15
CA ARG A 539 -19.19 18.06 16.49
C ARG A 539 -19.70 17.59 15.13
N VAL A 540 -21.02 17.48 14.99
CA VAL A 540 -21.68 16.96 13.78
C VAL A 540 -22.32 18.10 12.99
N THR A 541 -22.04 18.13 11.69
CA THR A 541 -22.57 19.08 10.70
C THR A 541 -23.22 18.34 9.53
N GLY A 542 -23.87 19.08 8.62
CA GLY A 542 -24.47 18.49 7.40
C GLY A 542 -25.90 18.00 7.55
N MET A 543 -26.49 18.11 8.75
CA MET A 543 -27.92 17.96 8.98
C MET A 543 -28.62 19.32 8.90
N GLN A 544 -28.87 19.80 7.68
CA GLN A 544 -29.35 21.17 7.43
C GLN A 544 -28.37 22.21 8.01
N ASP A 545 -28.87 23.34 8.54
CA ASP A 545 -28.05 24.38 9.17
C ASP A 545 -27.71 24.11 10.64
N LYS A 546 -28.00 22.90 11.15
CA LYS A 546 -27.76 22.55 12.56
C LYS A 546 -26.34 22.04 12.77
N VAL A 547 -25.70 22.56 13.80
CA VAL A 547 -24.48 22.01 14.38
C VAL A 547 -24.88 21.31 15.68
N LEU A 548 -24.56 20.03 15.80
CA LEU A 548 -24.77 19.28 17.04
C LEU A 548 -23.43 19.04 17.71
N THR A 549 -23.40 19.17 19.03
CA THR A 549 -22.29 18.71 19.86
C THR A 549 -22.76 17.52 20.65
N ALA A 550 -21.93 16.50 20.80
CA ALA A 550 -22.25 15.31 21.59
C ALA A 550 -21.02 14.80 22.34
N VAL A 551 -21.25 14.11 23.45
CA VAL A 551 -20.27 13.23 24.08
C VAL A 551 -20.72 11.80 23.80
N VAL A 552 -19.87 11.03 23.11
CA VAL A 552 -20.16 9.65 22.72
C VAL A 552 -19.18 8.71 23.41
N ILE A 553 -19.73 7.74 24.13
CA ILE A 553 -18.95 6.74 24.87
C ILE A 553 -19.10 5.39 24.19
N TYR A 554 -18.01 4.89 23.63
CA TYR A 554 -17.91 3.58 23.01
C TYR A 554 -17.33 2.57 24.03
N THR A 555 -18.00 1.44 24.23
CA THR A 555 -17.45 0.30 24.99
C THR A 555 -17.14 -0.85 24.05
N ILE A 556 -15.92 -1.36 24.15
CA ILE A 556 -15.36 -2.39 23.29
C ILE A 556 -15.24 -3.70 24.07
N ASP A 557 -15.56 -4.81 23.41
CA ASP A 557 -15.36 -6.15 23.91
C ASP A 557 -15.15 -7.11 22.72
N HIS A 558 -14.29 -8.13 22.90
CA HIS A 558 -13.94 -9.09 21.84
C HIS A 558 -13.68 -8.43 20.47
N ASN A 559 -12.84 -7.38 20.43
CA ASN A 559 -12.46 -6.66 19.21
C ASN A 559 -13.63 -5.99 18.45
N LYS A 560 -14.74 -5.70 19.14
CA LYS A 560 -15.91 -5.02 18.56
C LYS A 560 -16.52 -3.99 19.52
N ILE A 561 -17.15 -2.96 18.95
CA ILE A 561 -17.96 -2.01 19.73
C ILE A 561 -19.28 -2.70 20.12
N ILE A 562 -19.48 -2.92 21.41
CA ILE A 562 -20.66 -3.60 21.96
C ILE A 562 -21.71 -2.65 22.54
N LYS A 563 -21.29 -1.43 22.90
CA LYS A 563 -22.18 -0.43 23.47
C LYS A 563 -21.75 0.97 23.05
N VAL A 564 -22.74 1.81 22.77
CA VAL A 564 -22.58 3.25 22.57
C VAL A 564 -23.52 3.97 23.53
N ALA A 565 -23.05 4.98 24.25
CA ALA A 565 -23.89 5.90 24.99
C ALA A 565 -23.66 7.32 24.48
N MET A 566 -24.72 7.98 24.04
CA MET A 566 -24.66 9.32 23.43
C MET A 566 -25.34 10.34 24.34
N GLY A 567 -24.63 11.39 24.73
CA GLY A 567 -25.19 12.58 25.36
C GLY A 567 -25.10 13.76 24.40
N MET A 568 -26.22 14.44 24.14
CA MET A 568 -26.29 15.68 23.33
C MET A 568 -26.28 16.93 24.21
#